data_AF-A0A4Y2BB04-F1
#
_entry.id   AF-A0A4Y2BB04-F1
#
_cell.length_a   1.000
_cell.length_b   1.000
_cell.length_c   1.000
_cell.angle_alpha   90.00
_cell.angle_beta   90.00
_cell.angle_gamma   90.00
#
_symmetry.space_group_name_H-M   'P 1'
#
loop_
_entity.id
_entity.type
_entity.pdbx_description
1 polymer ?
#
loop_
_entity_poly.entity_id
_entity_poly.type
_entity_poly.pdbx_seq_one_letter_code
_entity_poly.pdbx_strand_id
1 'polypeptide(L)'
;MKSGNGKEDFAVPDPGPLSHSRGLTTANRTLRLYLSEESPTPELQEIVVFIFKSYMSIWLSIKTSKYFTEGPNLVNQSIQSSRYLPEDLRNLVDPVIKRNGFFAHPEHLMLAMTQDNTKLIRELGLRRILKARQLD
;
A
#
# COMPACT_ATOMS: atom_id res chain seq x y z
N MET A 1 9.83 8.42 -31.37
CA MET A 1 9.28 8.69 -30.02
C MET A 1 8.14 9.69 -30.20
N LYS A 2 6.88 9.28 -29.99
CA LYS A 2 5.76 10.24 -29.96
C LYS A 2 5.63 10.76 -28.53
N SER A 3 5.81 12.07 -28.37
CA SER A 3 5.57 12.79 -27.11
C SER A 3 4.07 12.79 -26.84
N GLY A 4 3.63 12.14 -25.76
CA GLY A 4 2.26 12.22 -25.30
C GLY A 4 2.03 13.57 -24.63
N ASN A 5 1.26 14.46 -25.26
CA ASN A 5 0.79 15.68 -24.61
C ASN A 5 -0.31 15.30 -23.60
N GLY A 6 0.06 15.24 -22.31
CA GLY A 6 -0.89 15.17 -21.20
C GLY A 6 -1.60 16.52 -21.03
N LYS A 7 -2.89 16.49 -20.65
CA LYS A 7 -3.66 17.71 -20.31
C LYS A 7 -3.04 18.37 -19.07
N GLU A 8 -2.78 19.67 -19.15
CA GLU A 8 -2.14 20.47 -18.09
C GLU A 8 -2.90 20.45 -16.76
N ASP A 9 -4.21 20.19 -16.80
CA ASP A 9 -5.09 20.18 -15.61
C ASP A 9 -4.74 19.10 -14.57
N PHE A 10 -4.03 18.02 -14.93
CA PHE A 10 -3.59 17.01 -13.96
C PHE A 10 -2.31 17.40 -13.19
N ALA A 11 -1.60 18.44 -13.62
CA ALA A 11 -0.37 18.90 -12.98
C ALA A 11 -0.61 19.81 -11.76
N VAL A 12 -1.86 20.17 -11.49
CA VAL A 12 -2.25 21.24 -10.56
C VAL A 12 -2.59 20.79 -9.12
N PRO A 13 -2.92 19.53 -8.78
CA PRO A 13 -3.14 19.20 -7.38
C PRO A 13 -1.81 19.22 -6.62
N ASP A 14 -1.55 20.30 -5.87
CA ASP A 14 -0.55 20.31 -4.81
C ASP A 14 -1.04 19.33 -3.72
N PRO A 15 -0.38 18.17 -3.54
CA PRO A 15 -0.81 17.20 -2.52
C PRO A 15 -0.61 17.73 -1.09
N GLY A 16 -0.12 18.96 -0.93
CA GLY A 16 0.29 19.52 0.33
C GLY A 16 1.54 18.80 0.85
N PRO A 17 2.13 19.29 1.95
CA PRO A 17 3.27 18.62 2.55
C PRO A 17 2.88 17.21 3.02
N LEU A 18 3.51 16.18 2.45
CA LEU A 18 3.41 14.79 2.88
C LEU A 18 3.83 14.67 4.36
N SER A 19 2.87 14.72 5.29
CA SER A 19 3.12 14.57 6.72
C SER A 19 3.33 13.09 7.07
N HIS A 20 4.53 12.59 6.78
CA HIS A 20 4.98 11.23 7.11
C HIS A 20 4.92 10.89 8.61
N SER A 21 4.91 11.89 9.48
CA SER A 21 5.07 11.73 10.93
C SER A 21 3.80 11.32 11.67
N ARG A 22 2.61 11.60 11.13
CA ARG A 22 1.35 11.47 11.90
C ARG A 22 1.00 10.02 12.26
N GLY A 23 1.15 9.08 11.32
CA GLY A 23 0.78 7.67 11.56
C GLY A 23 1.63 6.99 12.64
N LEU A 24 2.96 7.16 12.57
CA LEU A 24 3.88 6.55 13.52
C LEU A 24 3.77 7.19 14.91
N THR A 25 3.51 8.50 14.99
CA THR A 25 3.23 9.17 16.27
C THR A 25 1.97 8.60 16.93
N THR A 26 0.89 8.39 16.18
CA THR A 26 -0.34 7.79 16.74
C THR A 26 -0.09 6.37 17.23
N ALA A 27 0.54 5.51 16.42
CA ALA A 27 0.85 4.14 16.84
C ALA A 27 1.71 4.12 18.12
N ASN A 28 2.77 4.94 18.18
CA ASN A 28 3.63 5.02 19.37
C ASN A 28 2.89 5.56 20.60
N ARG A 29 1.96 6.51 20.45
CA ARG A 29 1.13 7.01 21.56
C ARG A 29 0.17 5.93 22.06
N THR A 30 -0.47 5.18 21.17
CA THR A 30 -1.34 4.05 21.54
C THR A 30 -0.57 2.95 22.26
N LEU A 31 0.63 2.62 21.79
CA LEU A 31 1.48 1.63 22.48
C LEU A 31 1.90 2.09 23.87
N ARG A 32 2.24 3.38 24.04
CA ARG A 32 2.54 3.95 25.37
C ARG A 32 1.33 3.93 26.29
N LEU A 33 0.15 4.25 25.78
CA LEU A 33 -1.10 4.16 26.53
C LEU A 33 -1.37 2.72 26.98
N TYR A 34 -1.21 1.74 26.10
CA TYR A 34 -1.36 0.33 26.44
C TYR A 34 -0.42 -0.10 27.58
N LEU A 35 0.84 0.36 27.55
CA LEU A 35 1.83 0.03 28.58
C LEU A 35 1.60 0.75 29.91
N SER A 36 0.84 1.86 29.93
CA SER A 36 0.53 2.60 31.16
C SER A 36 -0.71 2.09 31.88
N GLU A 37 -1.53 1.26 31.24
CA GLU A 37 -2.76 0.70 31.82
C GLU A 37 -2.48 -0.65 32.49
N GLU A 38 -2.85 -0.80 33.76
CA GLU A 38 -2.73 -2.09 34.47
C GLU A 38 -3.70 -3.15 33.91
N SER A 39 -4.86 -2.71 33.39
CA SER A 39 -5.90 -3.58 32.83
C SER A 39 -6.46 -2.98 31.52
N PRO A 40 -5.74 -3.13 30.39
CA PRO A 40 -6.13 -2.52 29.12
C PRO A 40 -7.44 -3.11 28.59
N THR A 41 -8.32 -2.24 28.06
CA THR A 41 -9.62 -2.67 27.52
C THR A 41 -9.46 -3.59 26.30
N PRO A 42 -10.45 -4.46 26.01
CA PRO A 42 -10.40 -5.33 24.83
C PRO A 42 -10.20 -4.56 23.52
N GLU A 43 -10.80 -3.38 23.39
CA GLU A 43 -10.67 -2.53 22.21
C GLU A 43 -9.24 -1.99 22.07
N LEU A 44 -8.61 -1.58 23.18
CA LEU A 44 -7.21 -1.14 23.17
C LEU A 44 -6.27 -2.29 22.81
N GLN A 45 -6.52 -3.49 23.32
CA GLN A 45 -5.76 -4.69 22.96
C GLN A 45 -5.88 -5.00 21.46
N GLU A 46 -7.08 -4.88 20.89
CA GLU A 46 -7.31 -5.13 19.47
C GLU A 46 -6.58 -4.12 18.57
N ILE A 47 -6.59 -2.84 18.94
CA ILE A 47 -5.81 -1.81 18.24
C ILE A 47 -4.31 -2.12 18.31
N VAL A 48 -3.80 -2.54 19.46
CA VAL A 48 -2.38 -2.90 19.61
C VAL A 48 -2.01 -4.12 18.76
N VAL A 49 -2.87 -5.14 18.72
CA VAL A 49 -2.68 -6.30 17.85
C VAL A 49 -2.67 -5.86 16.38
N PHE A 50 -3.55 -4.95 15.97
CA PHE A 50 -3.55 -4.36 14.63
C PHE A 50 -2.28 -3.56 14.33
N ILE A 51 -1.77 -2.79 15.28
CA ILE A 51 -0.51 -2.06 15.14
C ILE A 51 0.62 -3.04 14.82
N PHE A 52 0.74 -4.15 15.55
CA PHE A 52 1.82 -5.11 15.33
C PHE A 52 1.64 -5.96 14.08
N LYS A 53 0.44 -6.55 13.88
CA LYS A 53 0.20 -7.51 12.80
C LYS A 53 0.09 -6.86 11.42
N SER A 54 -0.53 -5.68 11.34
CA SER A 54 -0.80 -5.01 10.06
C SER A 54 0.07 -3.78 9.89
N TYR A 55 -0.11 -2.77 10.74
CA TYR A 55 0.48 -1.45 10.49
C TYR A 55 2.01 -1.46 10.49
N MET A 56 2.65 -1.97 11.55
CA MET A 56 4.11 -2.01 11.67
C MET A 56 4.75 -2.93 10.65
N SER A 57 4.12 -4.08 10.36
CA SER A 57 4.61 -5.01 9.34
C SER A 57 4.67 -4.33 7.97
N ILE A 58 3.58 -3.69 7.55
CA ILE A 58 3.52 -2.98 6.26
C ILE A 58 4.42 -1.76 6.25
N TRP A 59 4.44 -0.96 7.33
CA TRP A 59 5.32 0.20 7.43
C TRP A 59 6.78 -0.21 7.28
N LEU A 60 7.21 -1.29 7.95
CA LEU A 60 8.57 -1.79 7.84
C LEU A 60 8.87 -2.28 6.42
N SER A 61 7.97 -3.08 5.83
CA SER A 61 8.13 -3.57 4.45
C SER A 61 8.27 -2.42 3.44
N ILE A 62 7.49 -1.35 3.59
CA ILE A 62 7.62 -0.14 2.76
C ILE A 62 8.98 0.53 2.97
N LYS A 63 9.48 0.61 4.20
CA LYS A 63 10.78 1.24 4.50
C LYS A 63 11.98 0.42 4.04
N THR A 64 11.86 -0.89 4.00
CA THR A 64 12.92 -1.78 3.51
C THR A 64 12.88 -2.00 2.00
N SER A 65 11.73 -1.74 1.36
CA SER A 65 11.53 -1.84 -0.08
C SER A 65 12.46 -0.87 -0.82
N LYS A 66 13.18 -1.37 -1.81
CA LYS A 66 14.17 -0.59 -2.58
C LYS A 66 13.67 -0.19 -3.96
N TYR A 67 12.71 -0.95 -4.50
CA TYR A 67 12.29 -0.80 -5.89
C TYR A 67 10.82 -0.45 -5.97
N PHE A 68 10.51 0.47 -6.88
CA PHE A 68 9.14 0.86 -7.19
C PHE A 68 8.27 -0.31 -7.67
N THR A 69 8.90 -1.30 -8.32
CA THR A 69 8.26 -2.54 -8.81
C THR A 69 7.82 -3.48 -7.69
N GLU A 70 8.26 -3.27 -6.44
CA GLU A 70 7.76 -4.01 -5.27
C GLU A 70 6.39 -3.50 -4.79
N GLY A 71 5.97 -2.31 -5.26
CA GLY A 71 4.71 -1.67 -4.89
C GLY A 71 3.48 -2.58 -4.90
N PRO A 72 3.16 -3.28 -6.02
CA PRO A 72 2.07 -4.25 -6.06
C PRO A 72 2.10 -5.30 -4.96
N ASN A 73 3.29 -5.82 -4.65
CA ASN A 73 3.46 -6.84 -3.62
C ASN A 73 3.19 -6.26 -2.24
N LEU A 74 3.61 -5.01 -1.97
CA LEU A 74 3.31 -4.31 -0.73
C LEU A 74 1.81 -4.05 -0.56
N VAL A 75 1.09 -3.68 -1.63
CA VAL A 75 -0.38 -3.53 -1.58
C VAL A 75 -1.04 -4.87 -1.29
N ASN A 76 -0.63 -5.95 -1.97
CA ASN A 76 -1.15 -7.29 -1.68
C ASN A 76 -0.84 -7.70 -0.24
N GLN A 77 0.37 -7.46 0.26
CA GLN A 77 0.75 -7.75 1.65
C GLN A 77 -0.15 -7.00 2.63
N SER A 78 -0.52 -5.74 2.35
CA SER A 78 -1.44 -4.97 3.19
C SER A 78 -2.85 -5.56 3.23
N ILE A 79 -3.33 -6.09 2.10
CA ILE A 79 -4.60 -6.80 2.04
C ILE A 79 -4.50 -8.11 2.84
N GLN A 80 -3.43 -8.88 2.69
CA GLN A 80 -3.25 -10.13 3.44
C GLN A 80 -3.14 -9.88 4.94
N SER A 81 -2.41 -8.83 5.36
CA SER A 81 -2.17 -8.55 6.77
C SER A 81 -3.41 -8.08 7.53
N SER A 82 -4.46 -7.63 6.84
CA SER A 82 -5.73 -7.21 7.45
C SER A 82 -6.80 -8.32 7.44
N ARG A 83 -6.58 -9.43 6.73
CA ARG A 83 -7.58 -10.52 6.60
C ARG A 83 -7.95 -11.23 7.90
N TYR A 84 -7.11 -11.16 8.93
CA TYR A 84 -7.41 -11.77 10.23
C TYR A 84 -8.48 -10.97 11.01
N LEU A 85 -8.74 -9.72 10.62
CA LEU A 85 -9.71 -8.87 11.29
C LEU A 85 -11.14 -9.40 11.10
N PRO A 86 -12.00 -9.25 12.12
CA PRO A 86 -13.45 -9.35 11.97
C PRO A 86 -13.98 -8.48 10.82
N GLU A 87 -15.11 -8.86 10.24
CA GLU A 87 -15.64 -8.21 9.03
C GLU A 87 -15.95 -6.72 9.23
N ASP A 88 -16.52 -6.36 10.39
CA ASP A 88 -16.81 -4.99 10.78
C ASP A 88 -15.55 -4.12 10.83
N LEU A 89 -14.45 -4.62 11.42
CA LEU A 89 -13.18 -3.90 11.43
C LEU A 89 -12.49 -3.89 10.07
N ARG A 90 -12.56 -4.99 9.33
CA ARG A 90 -12.03 -5.07 7.97
C ARG A 90 -12.71 -4.06 7.05
N ASN A 91 -14.02 -3.86 7.20
CA ASN A 91 -14.78 -2.86 6.45
C ASN A 91 -14.32 -1.41 6.72
N LEU A 92 -13.68 -1.14 7.87
CA LEU A 92 -13.06 0.16 8.16
C LEU A 92 -11.67 0.29 7.52
N VAL A 93 -10.91 -0.82 7.43
CA VAL A 93 -9.53 -0.84 6.94
C VAL A 93 -9.44 -0.93 5.41
N ASP A 94 -10.27 -1.75 4.78
CA ASP A 94 -10.25 -2.00 3.33
C ASP A 94 -10.37 -0.71 2.48
N PRO A 95 -11.26 0.26 2.81
CA PRO A 95 -11.31 1.53 2.08
C PRO A 95 -10.00 2.33 2.19
N VAL A 96 -9.29 2.24 3.31
CA VAL A 96 -8.00 2.91 3.52
C VAL A 96 -6.93 2.25 2.66
N ILE A 97 -6.90 0.91 2.60
CA ILE A 97 -5.97 0.17 1.72
C ILE A 97 -6.26 0.53 0.26
N LYS A 98 -7.54 0.53 -0.15
CA LYS A 98 -7.95 0.88 -1.52
C LYS A 98 -7.53 2.29 -1.91
N ARG A 99 -7.75 3.28 -1.04
CA ARG A 99 -7.37 4.67 -1.29
C ARG A 99 -5.86 4.86 -1.44
N ASN A 100 -5.06 4.07 -0.71
CA ASN A 100 -3.60 4.11 -0.77
C ASN A 100 -3.00 3.11 -1.78
N GLY A 101 -3.83 2.33 -2.47
CA GLY A 101 -3.43 1.22 -3.34
C GLY A 101 -2.94 1.63 -4.72
N PHE A 102 -2.39 2.85 -4.90
CA PHE A 102 -1.99 3.36 -6.22
C PHE A 102 -0.95 2.46 -6.91
N PHE A 103 -0.08 1.82 -6.13
CA PHE A 103 0.90 0.88 -6.62
C PHE A 103 0.28 -0.39 -7.23
N ALA A 104 -1.01 -0.65 -7.01
CA ALA A 104 -1.75 -1.73 -7.66
C ALA A 104 -2.50 -1.29 -8.92
N HIS A 105 -2.25 -0.08 -9.43
CA HIS A 105 -2.79 0.34 -10.73
C HIS A 105 -2.23 -0.51 -11.88
N PRO A 106 -2.99 -0.70 -12.98
CA PRO A 106 -2.59 -1.56 -14.09
C PRO A 106 -1.19 -1.24 -14.66
N GLU A 107 -0.82 0.04 -14.73
CA GLU A 107 0.48 0.49 -15.24
C GLU A 107 1.62 -0.01 -14.34
N HIS A 108 1.44 0.13 -13.03
CA HIS A 108 2.42 -0.30 -12.02
C HIS A 108 2.54 -1.83 -11.98
N LEU A 109 1.41 -2.54 -12.09
CA LEU A 109 1.39 -3.99 -12.19
C LEU A 109 2.17 -4.47 -13.41
N MET A 110 1.91 -3.90 -14.58
CA MET A 110 2.63 -4.26 -15.80
C MET A 110 4.13 -4.00 -15.68
N LEU A 111 4.53 -2.86 -15.11
CA LEU A 111 5.94 -2.55 -14.86
C LEU A 111 6.59 -3.56 -13.90
N ALA A 112 5.93 -3.89 -12.79
CA ALA A 112 6.43 -4.88 -11.84
C ALA A 112 6.59 -6.25 -12.49
N MET A 113 5.63 -6.67 -13.32
CA MET A 113 5.71 -7.94 -14.06
C MET A 113 6.96 -8.03 -14.94
N THR A 114 7.42 -6.92 -15.56
CA THR A 114 8.63 -6.95 -16.40
C THR A 114 9.92 -7.25 -15.62
N GLN A 115 9.93 -7.00 -14.31
CA GLN A 115 11.07 -7.25 -13.42
C GLN A 115 10.88 -8.52 -12.56
N ASP A 116 9.81 -9.27 -12.75
CA ASP A 116 9.55 -10.50 -12.00
C ASP A 116 10.64 -11.54 -12.26
N ASN A 117 11.00 -12.35 -11.26
CA ASN A 117 12.00 -13.41 -11.41
C ASN A 117 11.53 -14.54 -12.35
N THR A 118 10.22 -14.70 -12.51
CA THR A 118 9.58 -15.72 -13.34
C THR A 118 9.47 -15.26 -14.80
N LYS A 119 10.15 -15.98 -15.71
CA LYS A 119 10.15 -15.65 -17.16
C LYS A 119 8.75 -15.52 -17.75
N LEU A 120 7.83 -16.43 -17.39
CA LEU A 120 6.45 -16.40 -17.87
C LEU A 120 5.71 -15.12 -17.49
N ILE A 121 5.93 -14.61 -16.27
CA ILE A 121 5.32 -13.37 -15.78
C ILE A 121 5.89 -12.17 -16.54
N ARG A 122 7.21 -12.15 -16.77
CA ARG A 122 7.86 -11.11 -17.59
C ARG A 122 7.32 -11.06 -19.01
N GLU A 123 7.18 -12.21 -19.66
CA GLU A 123 6.60 -12.30 -21.00
C GLU A 123 5.15 -11.81 -21.03
N LEU A 124 4.35 -12.18 -20.03
CA LEU A 124 2.98 -11.71 -19.91
C LEU A 124 2.95 -10.19 -19.73
N GLY A 125 3.80 -9.61 -18.87
CA GLY A 125 3.92 -8.17 -18.66
C GLY A 125 4.23 -7.44 -19.97
N LEU A 126 5.22 -7.93 -20.72
CA LEU A 126 5.57 -7.37 -22.03
C LEU A 126 4.40 -7.44 -23.03
N ARG A 127 3.72 -8.59 -23.13
CA ARG A 127 2.54 -8.74 -24.01
C ARG A 127 1.41 -7.77 -23.65
N ARG A 128 1.16 -7.55 -22.35
CA ARG A 128 0.14 -6.60 -21.88
C ARG A 128 0.50 -5.16 -22.25
N ILE A 129 1.77 -4.77 -22.06
CA ILE A 129 2.27 -3.45 -22.47
C ILE A 129 2.15 -3.26 -23.98
N LEU A 130 2.58 -4.24 -24.78
CA LEU A 130 2.48 -4.16 -26.25
C LEU A 130 1.02 -4.06 -26.72
N LYS A 131 0.11 -4.82 -26.10
CA LYS A 131 -1.32 -4.74 -26.39
C LYS A 131 -1.90 -3.38 -26.03
N ALA A 132 -1.55 -2.81 -24.87
CA ALA A 132 -2.03 -1.49 -24.45
C ALA A 132 -1.60 -0.41 -25.44
N ARG A 133 -0.35 -0.45 -25.93
CA ARG A 133 0.18 0.50 -26.93
C ARG A 133 -0.46 0.41 -28.32
N GLN A 134 -1.14 -0.69 -28.63
CA GLN A 134 -1.88 -0.84 -29.90
C GLN A 134 -3.29 -0.27 -29.82
N LEU A 135 -3.78 0.03 -28.60
CA LEU A 135 -5.11 0.61 -28.37
C LEU A 135 -5.08 2.15 -28.32
N ASP A 136 -3.88 2.74 -28.34
CA ASP A 136 -3.61 4.19 -28.46
C ASP A 136 -3.37 4.58 -29.93
#